data_AF-A0A916MZ90-F1
#
_entry.id   AF-A0A916MZ90-F1
#
_cell.length_a   1.000
_cell.length_b   1.000
_cell.length_c   1.000
_cell.angle_alpha   90.00
_cell.angle_beta   90.00
_cell.angle_gamma   90.00
#
_symmetry.space_group_name_H-M   'P 1'
#
loop_
_entity.id
_entity.type
_entity.pdbx_description
1 polymer ?
#
loop_
_entity_poly.entity_id
_entity_poly.type
_entity_poly.pdbx_seq_one_letter_code
_entity_poly.pdbx_strand_id
1 'polypeptide(L)'
;MSRYPRLRPLAALAAACLSACGGNDSTPTATTSGVVTGSYFEHARVCIDANNNAQCDSGEPSTFTDARGAFTVSGQGPVVAEVDTDAFRNDDAGGHAAVTRKLVFRAPAGSNAVISAISTELAALMESNGGNLDVARTQLAERLGVAADKLLGDHNKETDAKVKATLQAEIEQAIDLIADAVASGGNIGAAIKDGVTKRLALNNIKNVVVIYAENRGFDNLYGLFPGANGIPGVNATAVGTAEPQKDFDGTTLSTLPPTWGGLTAAGQSVTLPEANTVGWANKPFRIDDPAGVNGSGVVVGQNVITRDLVHRFYNNQMQINGGKNDRFAAFSDAGGLVMGYYDGSSMAMWQMADGRWQMADGRWQMADGRWPGIMCWPTISSWARSVARS
;
A
#
# COMPACT_ATOMS: atom_id res chain seq x y z
N MET A 1 -64.35 23.04 55.55
CA MET A 1 -62.97 22.56 55.29
C MET A 1 -62.70 22.70 53.80
N SER A 2 -61.57 23.22 53.30
CA SER A 2 -60.73 24.33 53.77
C SER A 2 -60.13 24.98 52.51
N ARG A 3 -60.14 26.32 52.40
CA ARG A 3 -59.53 27.04 51.26
C ARG A 3 -58.06 27.31 51.55
N TYR A 4 -57.13 27.17 50.60
CA TYR A 4 -55.94 28.03 50.49
C TYR A 4 -55.51 28.21 49.01
N PRO A 5 -54.81 29.31 48.64
CA PRO A 5 -54.87 29.89 47.28
C PRO A 5 -53.59 29.73 46.44
N ARG A 6 -53.65 30.27 45.21
CA ARG A 6 -52.51 30.50 44.30
C ARG A 6 -51.50 31.51 44.88
N LEU A 7 -50.21 31.28 44.63
CA LEU A 7 -49.14 32.28 44.71
C LEU A 7 -48.21 32.14 43.48
N ARG A 8 -47.97 33.26 42.79
CA ARG A 8 -46.72 33.59 42.09
C ARG A 8 -46.00 34.60 43.00
N PRO A 9 -44.66 34.57 43.14
CA PRO A 9 -43.79 35.32 42.22
C PRO A 9 -42.45 34.55 41.99
N LEU A 10 -41.31 35.08 41.54
CA LEU A 10 -40.86 36.39 41.03
C LEU A 10 -39.68 36.13 40.05
N ALA A 11 -39.38 37.03 39.12
CA ALA A 11 -38.11 37.02 38.38
C ALA A 11 -37.09 37.95 39.05
N ALA A 12 -35.90 37.47 39.37
CA ALA A 12 -34.83 38.28 39.96
C ALA A 12 -33.73 38.56 38.92
N LEU A 13 -33.70 39.78 38.37
CA LEU A 13 -32.49 40.31 37.75
C LEU A 13 -31.49 40.65 38.85
N ALA A 14 -30.36 39.95 38.89
CA ALA A 14 -29.19 40.37 39.64
C ALA A 14 -28.24 41.13 38.69
N ALA A 15 -28.29 42.46 38.74
CA ALA A 15 -27.31 43.29 38.06
C ALA A 15 -25.98 43.23 38.84
N ALA A 16 -24.96 42.58 38.27
CA ALA A 16 -23.61 42.58 38.82
C ALA A 16 -22.89 43.89 38.45
N CYS A 17 -22.25 44.52 39.43
CA CYS A 17 -21.71 45.87 39.33
C CYS A 17 -20.53 45.98 38.36
N LEU A 18 -20.49 47.05 37.56
CA LEU A 18 -19.24 47.51 36.95
C LEU A 18 -18.34 48.05 38.06
N SER A 19 -17.25 47.35 38.37
CA SER A 19 -16.08 47.93 39.04
C SER A 19 -15.06 48.35 37.97
N ALA A 20 -15.07 49.63 37.61
CA ALA A 20 -14.00 50.20 36.81
C ALA A 20 -12.76 50.40 37.71
N CYS A 21 -11.71 49.62 37.48
CA CYS A 21 -10.36 49.90 37.97
C CYS A 21 -9.43 49.88 36.76
N GLY A 22 -8.72 50.99 36.53
CA GLY A 22 -7.79 51.10 35.42
C GLY A 22 -6.56 50.23 35.63
N GLY A 23 -6.45 49.16 34.86
CA GLY A 23 -5.20 48.49 34.51
C GLY A 23 -5.06 48.51 32.99
N ASN A 24 -3.84 48.34 32.48
CA ASN A 24 -3.67 48.12 31.04
C ASN A 24 -4.28 46.76 30.68
N ASP A 25 -5.50 46.76 30.13
CA ASP A 25 -6.16 45.56 29.59
C ASP A 25 -5.43 45.06 28.34
N SER A 26 -4.27 44.42 28.54
CA SER A 26 -3.86 43.32 27.69
C SER A 26 -4.90 42.22 27.86
N THR A 27 -5.93 42.23 27.00
CA THR A 27 -6.89 41.13 26.90
C THR A 27 -6.12 39.81 26.85
N PRO A 28 -6.46 38.82 27.71
CA PRO A 28 -5.75 37.55 27.71
C PRO A 28 -5.76 36.96 26.30
N THR A 29 -4.57 36.86 25.70
CA THR A 29 -4.45 36.22 24.38
C THR A 29 -4.93 34.79 24.56
N ALA A 30 -5.96 34.39 23.81
CA ALA A 30 -6.51 33.05 23.92
C ALA A 30 -5.40 32.01 23.69
N THR A 31 -5.41 30.90 24.43
CA THR A 31 -4.37 29.86 24.35
C THR A 31 -4.98 28.48 24.17
N THR A 32 -4.38 27.67 23.31
CA THR A 32 -4.68 26.24 23.21
C THR A 32 -3.64 25.46 23.99
N SER A 33 -4.09 24.52 24.83
CA SER A 33 -3.25 23.64 25.63
C SER A 33 -3.72 22.19 25.51
N GLY A 34 -2.78 21.26 25.57
CA GLY A 34 -3.09 19.84 25.41
C GLY A 34 -1.84 18.96 25.54
N VAL A 35 -1.95 17.74 25.04
CA VAL A 35 -0.85 16.76 24.97
C VAL A 35 -0.70 16.16 23.57
N VAL A 36 0.54 15.96 23.11
CA VAL A 36 0.87 15.19 21.90
C VAL A 36 1.22 13.75 22.31
N THR A 37 0.43 12.78 21.84
CA THR A 37 0.40 11.40 22.36
C THR A 37 0.52 10.34 21.29
N GLY A 38 1.04 9.20 21.71
CA GLY A 38 1.23 7.96 20.95
C GLY A 38 2.07 6.97 21.76
N SER A 39 3.00 7.51 22.54
CA SER A 39 2.95 7.31 23.99
C SER A 39 2.84 8.74 24.59
N TYR A 40 3.95 9.45 24.74
CA TYR A 40 4.03 10.92 24.75
C TYR A 40 5.18 11.38 23.85
N PHE A 41 5.03 12.50 23.12
CA PHE A 41 6.10 13.03 22.26
C PHE A 41 6.71 14.29 22.86
N GLU A 42 7.96 14.19 23.29
CA GLU A 42 8.80 15.28 23.82
C GLU A 42 9.52 16.01 22.69
N HIS A 43 9.66 17.33 22.78
CA HIS A 43 10.29 18.19 21.77
C HIS A 43 9.58 18.19 20.40
N ALA A 44 8.30 17.83 20.35
CA ALA A 44 7.46 18.06 19.18
C ALA A 44 7.11 19.56 19.06
N ARG A 45 7.22 20.14 17.87
CA ARG A 45 6.85 21.53 17.59
C ARG A 45 5.35 21.62 17.32
N VAL A 46 4.64 22.39 18.13
CA VAL A 46 3.16 22.50 18.08
C VAL A 46 2.76 23.92 17.70
N CYS A 47 1.84 24.08 16.74
CA CYS A 47 1.38 25.37 16.22
C CYS A 47 -0.11 25.40 15.92
N ILE A 48 -0.69 26.61 15.86
CA ILE A 48 -2.01 26.81 15.26
C ILE A 48 -1.87 26.77 13.74
N ASP A 49 -2.45 25.74 13.10
CA ASP A 49 -2.47 25.58 11.63
C ASP A 49 -3.59 26.47 11.07
N ALA A 50 -3.21 27.71 10.75
CA ALA A 50 -4.12 28.79 10.38
C ALA A 50 -4.49 28.77 8.90
N ASN A 51 -3.66 28.16 8.06
CA ASN A 51 -3.89 28.01 6.62
C ASN A 51 -4.36 26.58 6.21
N ASN A 52 -4.41 25.65 7.16
CA ASN A 52 -4.82 24.26 7.00
C ASN A 52 -3.94 23.47 6.02
N ASN A 53 -2.62 23.66 6.07
CA ASN A 53 -1.63 22.98 5.21
C ASN A 53 -0.93 21.78 5.85
N ALA A 54 -1.20 21.48 7.14
CA ALA A 54 -0.54 20.44 7.92
C ALA A 54 0.95 20.70 8.25
N GLN A 55 1.39 21.95 8.37
CA GLN A 55 2.77 22.34 8.71
C GLN A 55 2.75 23.50 9.73
N CYS A 56 3.89 23.79 10.35
CA CYS A 56 4.02 24.94 11.26
C CYS A 56 4.81 26.08 10.60
N ASP A 57 4.08 27.02 10.01
CA ASP A 57 4.64 28.06 9.14
C ASP A 57 5.34 29.21 9.89
N SER A 58 6.11 29.99 9.13
CA SER A 58 6.68 31.25 9.61
C SER A 58 5.59 32.30 9.81
N GLY A 59 5.29 32.60 11.08
CA GLY A 59 4.23 33.53 11.48
C GLY A 59 3.08 32.87 12.24
N GLU A 60 3.01 31.54 12.23
CA GLU A 60 2.10 30.79 13.10
C GLU A 60 2.70 30.69 14.51
N PRO A 61 1.94 31.06 15.56
CA PRO A 61 2.40 30.88 16.92
C PRO A 61 2.71 29.41 17.18
N SER A 62 3.91 29.14 17.69
CA SER A 62 4.40 27.79 17.94
C SER A 62 5.10 27.67 19.29
N THR A 63 5.14 26.44 19.79
CA THR A 63 5.76 26.05 21.06
C THR A 63 6.38 24.64 20.90
N PHE A 64 7.09 24.16 21.92
CA PHE A 64 7.57 22.77 21.96
C PHE A 64 6.92 22.01 23.12
N THR A 65 6.69 20.71 22.94
CA THR A 65 6.17 19.85 24.01
C THR A 65 7.23 19.53 25.07
N ASP A 66 6.77 19.37 26.32
CA ASP A 66 7.59 18.84 27.41
C ASP A 66 7.74 17.31 27.38
N ALA A 67 8.46 16.74 28.36
CA ALA A 67 8.68 15.30 28.50
C ALA A 67 7.39 14.46 28.68
N ARG A 68 6.22 15.07 28.93
CA ARG A 68 4.91 14.43 28.97
C ARG A 68 4.05 14.79 27.75
N GLY A 69 4.68 15.28 26.68
CA GLY A 69 4.00 15.74 25.49
C GLY A 69 3.13 16.98 25.68
N ALA A 70 3.18 17.65 26.84
CA ALA A 70 2.29 18.75 27.16
C ALA A 70 2.75 20.05 26.48
N PHE A 71 1.79 20.83 25.99
CA PHE A 71 2.04 22.11 25.33
C PHE A 71 1.03 23.19 25.73
N THR A 72 1.43 24.44 25.53
CA THR A 72 0.55 25.61 25.53
C THR A 72 1.04 26.59 24.46
N VAL A 73 0.13 27.00 23.55
CA VAL A 73 0.40 27.89 22.43
C VAL A 73 -0.65 29.00 22.37
N SER A 74 -0.27 30.21 21.96
CA SER A 74 -1.20 31.33 21.78
C SER A 74 -1.99 31.21 20.47
N GLY A 75 -3.28 31.55 20.52
CA GLY A 75 -4.24 31.42 19.43
C GLY A 75 -5.33 30.40 19.75
N GLN A 76 -6.20 30.17 18.76
CA GLN A 76 -7.21 29.11 18.71
C GLN A 76 -7.38 28.70 17.25
N GLY A 77 -7.59 27.41 16.99
CA GLY A 77 -7.78 26.90 15.64
C GLY A 77 -7.51 25.40 15.57
N PRO A 78 -7.42 24.83 14.35
CA PRO A 78 -6.74 23.56 14.14
C PRO A 78 -5.31 23.61 14.67
N VAL A 79 -4.77 22.48 15.08
CA VAL A 79 -3.42 22.40 15.64
C VAL A 79 -2.64 21.32 14.90
N VAL A 80 -1.40 21.65 14.52
CA VAL A 80 -0.41 20.72 14.00
C VAL A 80 0.66 20.48 15.06
N ALA A 81 1.15 19.24 15.13
CA ALA A 81 2.35 18.88 15.86
C ALA A 81 3.34 18.19 14.92
N GLU A 82 4.42 18.90 14.59
CA GLU A 82 5.57 18.38 13.84
C GLU A 82 6.50 17.64 14.82
N VAL A 83 6.77 16.37 14.54
CA VAL A 83 7.70 15.54 15.33
C VAL A 83 8.88 15.20 14.42
N ASP A 84 10.01 15.87 14.61
CA ASP A 84 11.24 15.61 13.85
C ASP A 84 12.14 14.59 14.59
N THR A 85 13.30 14.30 14.03
CA THR A 85 14.26 13.30 14.51
C THR A 85 15.11 13.73 15.71
N ASP A 86 14.92 14.96 16.19
CA ASP A 86 15.43 15.47 17.47
C ASP A 86 14.41 15.30 18.63
N ALA A 87 13.19 14.86 18.33
CA ALA A 87 12.16 14.55 19.31
C ALA A 87 12.30 13.14 19.90
N PHE A 88 11.63 12.92 21.05
CA PHE A 88 11.63 11.64 21.76
C PHE A 88 10.20 11.14 22.01
N ARG A 89 10.02 9.81 21.96
CA ARG A 89 8.80 9.12 22.40
C ARG A 89 9.04 8.55 23.78
N ASN A 90 8.26 9.03 24.75
CA ASN A 90 8.30 8.65 26.15
C ASN A 90 7.09 7.81 26.52
N ASP A 91 7.24 6.80 27.39
CA ASP A 91 6.12 6.01 27.92
C ASP A 91 5.94 6.17 29.45
N ASP A 92 4.76 5.77 29.96
CA ASP A 92 4.42 5.85 31.39
C ASP A 92 5.29 4.94 32.28
N ALA A 93 6.00 3.96 31.71
CA ALA A 93 6.92 3.07 32.43
C ALA A 93 8.35 3.63 32.49
N GLY A 94 8.61 4.81 31.92
CA GLY A 94 9.91 5.47 31.89
C GLY A 94 10.78 5.09 30.68
N GLY A 95 10.20 4.44 29.67
CA GLY A 95 10.85 4.30 28.36
C GLY A 95 11.01 5.65 27.68
N HIS A 96 12.14 5.83 27.01
CA HIS A 96 12.54 7.06 26.31
C HIS A 96 13.32 6.66 25.05
N ALA A 97 12.75 6.94 23.87
CA ALA A 97 13.30 6.51 22.58
C ALA A 97 13.34 7.68 21.60
N ALA A 98 14.44 7.85 20.87
CA ALA A 98 14.54 8.86 19.81
C ALA A 98 13.57 8.57 18.67
N VAL A 99 12.97 9.62 18.09
CA VAL A 99 12.10 9.50 16.92
C VAL A 99 12.95 9.27 15.67
N THR A 100 12.74 8.14 14.98
CA THR A 100 13.54 7.75 13.81
C THR A 100 12.91 8.09 12.46
N ARG A 101 11.63 8.47 12.45
CA ARG A 101 10.85 8.85 11.26
C ARG A 101 10.08 10.13 11.60
N LYS A 102 10.13 11.13 10.72
CA LYS A 102 9.38 12.38 10.93
C LYS A 102 7.87 12.12 10.90
N LEU A 103 7.12 12.74 11.80
CA LEU A 103 5.66 12.63 11.90
C LEU A 103 5.02 14.01 11.88
N VAL A 104 3.77 14.07 11.41
CA VAL A 104 2.91 15.24 11.51
C VAL A 104 1.56 14.78 12.05
N PHE A 105 1.24 15.20 13.27
CA PHE A 105 -0.09 15.00 13.83
C PHE A 105 -0.94 16.26 13.67
N ARG A 106 -2.25 16.07 13.58
CA ARG A 106 -3.24 17.14 13.39
C ARG A 106 -4.40 16.95 14.35
N ALA A 107 -4.98 18.04 14.82
CA ALA A 107 -6.23 18.01 15.58
C ALA A 107 -7.15 19.16 15.18
N PRO A 108 -8.46 18.91 14.99
CA PRO A 108 -9.40 19.92 14.54
C PRO A 108 -9.67 20.98 15.62
N ALA A 109 -10.08 22.17 15.19
CA ALA A 109 -10.44 23.27 16.08
C ALA A 109 -11.53 22.86 17.10
N GLY A 110 -11.32 23.18 18.37
CA GLY A 110 -12.23 22.80 19.46
C GLY A 110 -12.17 21.33 19.88
N SER A 111 -11.23 20.54 19.34
CA SER A 111 -10.98 19.14 19.75
C SER A 111 -9.49 18.80 19.63
N ASN A 112 -8.67 19.68 20.22
CA ASN A 112 -7.21 19.74 20.11
C ASN A 112 -6.48 19.58 21.47
N ALA A 113 -7.20 19.14 22.51
CA ALA A 113 -6.62 18.85 23.83
C ALA A 113 -5.75 17.58 23.86
N VAL A 114 -6.02 16.63 22.94
CA VAL A 114 -5.18 15.45 22.69
C VAL A 114 -4.89 15.41 21.20
N ILE A 115 -3.61 15.54 20.85
CA ILE A 115 -3.10 15.45 19.48
C ILE A 115 -2.44 14.08 19.34
N SER A 116 -2.85 13.30 18.36
CA SER A 116 -2.36 11.92 18.15
C SER A 116 -2.57 11.48 16.72
N ALA A 117 -2.14 10.25 16.40
CA ALA A 117 -2.48 9.62 15.14
C ALA A 117 -4.01 9.51 14.93
N ILE A 118 -4.80 9.26 15.99
CA ILE A 118 -6.27 9.19 15.91
C ILE A 118 -6.90 10.57 15.65
N SER A 119 -6.45 11.64 16.31
CA SER A 119 -6.95 13.00 15.98
C SER A 119 -6.62 13.39 14.53
N THR A 120 -5.52 12.86 14.00
CA THR A 120 -5.06 13.06 12.62
C THR A 120 -5.93 12.31 11.61
N GLU A 121 -6.33 11.07 11.92
CA GLU A 121 -7.34 10.34 11.16
C GLU A 121 -8.70 11.05 11.17
N LEU A 122 -9.13 11.57 12.33
CA LEU A 122 -10.37 12.33 12.46
C LEU A 122 -10.36 13.61 11.61
N ALA A 123 -9.24 14.33 11.57
CA ALA A 123 -9.07 15.49 10.68
C ALA A 123 -9.18 15.08 9.19
N ALA A 124 -8.51 14.01 8.77
CA ALA A 124 -8.59 13.47 7.40
C ALA A 124 -10.01 12.99 7.02
N LEU A 125 -10.74 12.43 7.98
CA LEU A 125 -12.16 12.06 7.83
C LEU A 125 -13.05 13.30 7.69
N MET A 126 -12.82 14.35 8.49
CA MET A 126 -13.54 15.63 8.39
C MET A 126 -13.37 16.27 7.01
N GLU A 127 -12.15 16.28 6.46
CA GLU A 127 -11.87 16.75 5.10
C GLU A 127 -12.64 15.97 4.01
N SER A 128 -13.10 14.76 4.33
CA SER A 128 -13.83 13.87 3.41
C SER A 128 -15.35 13.92 3.58
N ASN A 129 -15.84 14.44 4.72
CA ASN A 129 -17.27 14.46 5.07
C ASN A 129 -17.88 15.88 5.18
N GLY A 130 -17.13 16.92 4.83
CA GLY A 130 -17.59 18.32 4.89
C GLY A 130 -17.32 19.03 6.22
N GLY A 131 -16.36 18.57 7.01
CA GLY A 131 -15.94 19.20 8.27
C GLY A 131 -16.70 18.73 9.51
N ASN A 132 -17.43 17.62 9.44
CA ASN A 132 -18.25 17.11 10.54
C ASN A 132 -17.46 16.12 11.43
N LEU A 133 -17.06 16.58 12.62
CA LEU A 133 -16.32 15.77 13.58
C LEU A 133 -17.14 14.59 14.15
N ASP A 134 -18.44 14.75 14.38
CA ASP A 134 -19.25 13.67 14.96
C ASP A 134 -19.46 12.52 13.96
N VAL A 135 -19.60 12.83 12.67
CA VAL A 135 -19.61 11.83 11.59
C VAL A 135 -18.25 11.12 11.50
N ALA A 136 -17.14 11.87 11.55
CA ALA A 136 -15.80 11.29 11.53
C ALA A 136 -15.56 10.34 12.73
N ARG A 137 -15.96 10.77 13.94
CA ARG A 137 -15.85 9.96 15.16
C ARG A 137 -16.72 8.72 15.10
N THR A 138 -17.94 8.82 14.59
CA THR A 138 -18.84 7.66 14.44
C THR A 138 -18.22 6.63 13.49
N GLN A 139 -17.79 7.07 12.30
CA GLN A 139 -17.18 6.19 11.30
C GLN A 139 -15.89 5.49 11.81
N LEU A 140 -15.04 6.20 12.54
CA LEU A 140 -13.81 5.63 13.11
C LEU A 140 -14.11 4.71 14.30
N ALA A 141 -15.06 5.06 15.16
CA ALA A 141 -15.50 4.24 16.28
C ALA A 141 -16.07 2.90 15.83
N GLU A 142 -16.93 2.91 14.79
CA GLU A 142 -17.48 1.71 14.18
C GLU A 142 -16.40 0.82 13.55
N ARG A 143 -15.40 1.41 12.86
CA ARG A 143 -14.25 0.66 12.32
C ARG A 143 -13.47 -0.07 13.41
N LEU A 144 -13.20 0.61 14.52
CA LEU A 144 -12.37 0.09 15.61
C LEU A 144 -13.14 -0.79 16.60
N GLY A 145 -14.47 -0.74 16.59
CA GLY A 145 -15.31 -1.44 17.57
C GLY A 145 -15.17 -0.87 18.99
N VAL A 146 -14.96 0.45 19.11
CA VAL A 146 -14.84 1.19 20.38
C VAL A 146 -15.92 2.27 20.47
N ALA A 147 -16.13 2.85 21.65
CA ALA A 147 -17.05 3.97 21.81
C ALA A 147 -16.41 5.31 21.35
N ALA A 148 -17.21 6.18 20.74
CA ALA A 148 -16.72 7.40 20.08
C ALA A 148 -16.15 8.47 21.03
N ASP A 149 -16.46 8.40 22.32
CA ASP A 149 -15.87 9.21 23.40
C ASP A 149 -14.39 8.86 23.64
N LYS A 150 -13.98 7.63 23.33
CA LYS A 150 -12.60 7.15 23.56
C LYS A 150 -11.58 7.70 22.56
N LEU A 151 -12.01 8.12 21.36
CA LEU A 151 -11.12 8.52 20.26
C LEU A 151 -10.35 9.83 20.49
N LEU A 152 -10.86 10.73 21.32
CA LEU A 152 -10.22 12.01 21.66
C LEU A 152 -9.66 12.04 23.10
N GLY A 153 -9.66 10.88 23.76
CA GLY A 153 -9.05 10.71 25.07
C GLY A 153 -7.56 10.42 24.97
N ASP A 154 -6.83 10.66 26.06
CA ASP A 154 -5.46 10.20 26.20
C ASP A 154 -5.44 8.69 26.40
N HIS A 155 -5.19 7.95 25.32
CA HIS A 155 -5.22 6.47 25.28
C HIS A 155 -4.28 5.81 26.31
N ASN A 156 -3.21 6.49 26.75
CA ASN A 156 -2.33 5.98 27.81
C ASN A 156 -3.10 5.81 29.14
N LYS A 157 -4.09 6.69 29.38
CA LYS A 157 -4.93 6.74 30.60
C LYS A 157 -6.21 5.92 30.48
N GLU A 158 -6.43 5.21 29.37
CA GLU A 158 -7.56 4.28 29.24
C GLU A 158 -7.41 3.11 30.21
N THR A 159 -8.50 2.78 30.93
CA THR A 159 -8.51 1.73 31.95
C THR A 159 -9.09 0.41 31.45
N ASP A 160 -9.92 0.42 30.40
CA ASP A 160 -10.32 -0.80 29.71
C ASP A 160 -9.16 -1.31 28.86
N ALA A 161 -8.57 -2.44 29.28
CA ALA A 161 -7.39 -3.02 28.63
C ALA A 161 -7.63 -3.41 27.15
N LYS A 162 -8.87 -3.76 26.77
CA LYS A 162 -9.21 -4.08 25.38
C LYS A 162 -9.30 -2.81 24.54
N VAL A 163 -9.99 -1.78 25.03
CA VAL A 163 -10.04 -0.47 24.35
C VAL A 163 -8.64 0.11 24.21
N LYS A 164 -7.83 0.10 25.29
CA LYS A 164 -6.44 0.57 25.26
C LYS A 164 -5.62 -0.17 24.20
N ALA A 165 -5.69 -1.50 24.16
CA ALA A 165 -4.97 -2.29 23.15
C ALA A 165 -5.44 -1.99 21.71
N THR A 166 -6.75 -1.84 21.48
CA THR A 166 -7.30 -1.45 20.16
C THR A 166 -6.80 -0.06 19.74
N LEU A 167 -6.89 0.94 20.63
CA LEU A 167 -6.43 2.30 20.33
C LEU A 167 -4.92 2.36 20.09
N GLN A 168 -4.12 1.61 20.87
CA GLN A 168 -2.67 1.53 20.68
C GLN A 168 -2.32 0.89 19.33
N ALA A 169 -2.91 -0.26 18.99
CA ALA A 169 -2.66 -0.93 17.71
C ALA A 169 -3.07 -0.05 16.51
N GLU A 170 -4.12 0.76 16.66
CA GLU A 170 -4.51 1.74 15.67
C GLU A 170 -3.50 2.89 15.55
N ILE A 171 -3.08 3.46 16.67
CA ILE A 171 -2.07 4.53 16.72
C ILE A 171 -0.78 4.10 16.04
N GLU A 172 -0.31 2.86 16.27
CA GLU A 172 0.91 2.33 15.66
C GLU A 172 0.77 2.23 14.13
N GLN A 173 -0.34 1.68 13.61
CA GLN A 173 -0.59 1.61 12.16
C GLN A 173 -0.76 3.00 11.52
N ALA A 174 -1.41 3.93 12.22
CA ALA A 174 -1.61 5.29 11.73
C ALA A 174 -0.31 6.11 11.77
N ILE A 175 0.59 5.86 12.73
CA ILE A 175 1.94 6.46 12.76
C ILE A 175 2.75 6.06 11.53
N ASP A 176 2.75 4.78 11.13
CA ASP A 176 3.50 4.35 9.94
C ASP A 176 2.96 5.00 8.66
N LEU A 177 1.64 5.10 8.52
CA LEU A 177 0.98 5.80 7.40
C LEU A 177 1.32 7.29 7.36
N ILE A 178 1.31 7.96 8.51
CA ILE A 178 1.68 9.38 8.63
C ILE A 178 3.15 9.56 8.26
N ALA A 179 4.03 8.68 8.73
CA ALA A 179 5.45 8.73 8.41
C ALA A 179 5.74 8.50 6.91
N ASP A 180 5.00 7.60 6.24
CA ASP A 180 5.06 7.41 4.78
C ASP A 180 4.58 8.67 4.04
N ALA A 181 3.47 9.26 4.49
CA ALA A 181 2.93 10.49 3.92
C ALA A 181 3.92 11.67 4.04
N VAL A 182 4.56 11.85 5.20
CA VAL A 182 5.62 12.87 5.42
C VAL A 182 6.85 12.58 4.55
N ALA A 183 7.29 11.33 4.47
CA ALA A 183 8.46 10.93 3.67
C ALA A 183 8.27 11.12 2.15
N SER A 184 7.02 11.17 1.66
CA SER A 184 6.71 11.39 0.25
C SER A 184 7.06 12.79 -0.29
N GLY A 185 7.29 13.78 0.60
CA GLY A 185 7.76 15.12 0.22
C GLY A 185 6.75 16.00 -0.53
N GLY A 186 5.45 15.65 -0.49
CA GLY A 186 4.36 16.41 -1.14
C GLY A 186 3.44 17.15 -0.15
N ASN A 187 2.18 17.34 -0.54
CA ASN A 187 1.16 17.86 0.37
C ASN A 187 0.80 16.79 1.42
N ILE A 188 1.31 16.98 2.65
CA ILE A 188 1.21 16.01 3.74
C ILE A 188 -0.26 15.74 4.12
N GLY A 189 -1.09 16.79 4.22
CA GLY A 189 -2.51 16.64 4.54
C GLY A 189 -3.26 15.78 3.52
N ALA A 190 -3.04 16.03 2.22
CA ALA A 190 -3.64 15.25 1.14
C ALA A 190 -3.16 13.79 1.11
N ALA A 191 -1.86 13.54 1.37
CA ALA A 191 -1.30 12.19 1.44
C ALA A 191 -1.85 11.39 2.63
N ILE A 192 -1.97 12.01 3.80
CA ILE A 192 -2.64 11.42 4.98
C ILE A 192 -4.11 11.11 4.65
N LYS A 193 -4.84 12.04 4.02
CA LYS A 193 -6.25 11.87 3.64
C LYS A 193 -6.48 10.69 2.71
N ASP A 194 -5.65 10.56 1.66
CA ASP A 194 -5.70 9.45 0.72
C ASP A 194 -5.39 8.11 1.42
N GLY A 195 -4.36 8.07 2.26
CA GLY A 195 -4.02 6.89 3.08
C GLY A 195 -5.16 6.45 4.00
N VAL A 196 -5.76 7.38 4.76
CA VAL A 196 -6.88 7.10 5.67
C VAL A 196 -8.10 6.62 4.88
N THR A 197 -8.40 7.25 3.74
CA THR A 197 -9.50 6.86 2.85
C THR A 197 -9.29 5.45 2.29
N LYS A 198 -8.06 5.08 1.91
CA LYS A 198 -7.69 3.72 1.48
C LYS A 198 -7.87 2.70 2.61
N ARG A 199 -7.38 2.98 3.83
CA ARG A 199 -7.59 2.11 5.00
C ARG A 199 -9.08 1.94 5.33
N LEU A 200 -9.88 2.99 5.16
CA LEU A 200 -11.34 2.93 5.32
C LEU A 200 -12.00 2.05 4.26
N ALA A 201 -11.62 2.19 2.99
CA ALA A 201 -12.12 1.37 1.89
C ALA A 201 -11.77 -0.12 2.04
N LEU A 202 -10.60 -0.44 2.60
CA LEU A 202 -10.22 -1.83 2.90
C LEU A 202 -11.16 -2.52 3.89
N ASN A 203 -11.84 -1.80 4.79
CA ASN A 203 -12.84 -2.41 5.70
C ASN A 203 -14.05 -2.99 4.96
N ASN A 204 -14.31 -2.57 3.72
CA ASN A 204 -15.37 -3.14 2.89
C ASN A 204 -15.00 -4.55 2.37
N ILE A 205 -13.71 -4.91 2.41
CA ILE A 205 -13.22 -6.25 2.07
C ILE A 205 -13.39 -7.16 3.30
N LYS A 206 -14.43 -7.98 3.29
CA LYS A 206 -14.71 -8.95 4.37
C LYS A 206 -14.06 -10.33 4.16
N ASN A 207 -13.77 -10.68 2.91
CA ASN A 207 -13.19 -11.97 2.53
C ASN A 207 -12.14 -11.73 1.45
N VAL A 208 -10.97 -12.36 1.61
CA VAL A 208 -9.93 -12.44 0.57
C VAL A 208 -9.84 -13.88 0.12
N VAL A 209 -10.21 -14.14 -1.14
CA VAL A 209 -10.09 -15.47 -1.75
C VAL A 209 -8.84 -15.48 -2.62
N VAL A 210 -7.82 -16.23 -2.20
CA VAL A 210 -6.58 -16.41 -2.97
C VAL A 210 -6.74 -17.67 -3.83
N ILE A 211 -6.89 -17.50 -5.14
CA ILE A 211 -6.87 -18.60 -6.11
C ILE A 211 -5.43 -18.80 -6.56
N TYR A 212 -4.82 -19.91 -6.16
CA TYR A 212 -3.45 -20.27 -6.54
C TYR A 212 -3.49 -21.21 -7.75
N ALA A 213 -2.91 -20.76 -8.86
CA ALA A 213 -2.84 -21.49 -10.13
C ALA A 213 -1.39 -21.83 -10.51
N GLU A 214 -1.22 -22.92 -11.28
CA GLU A 214 0.06 -23.54 -11.61
C GLU A 214 0.09 -24.00 -13.08
N ASN A 215 1.23 -24.18 -13.76
CA ASN A 215 2.53 -23.52 -13.62
C ASN A 215 2.76 -22.79 -14.97
N ARG A 216 2.50 -21.48 -15.03
CA ARG A 216 2.50 -20.71 -16.28
C ARG A 216 3.07 -19.32 -16.03
N GLY A 217 4.13 -18.95 -16.73
CA GLY A 217 4.72 -17.60 -16.65
C GLY A 217 3.80 -16.54 -17.27
N PHE A 218 3.98 -15.27 -16.90
CA PHE A 218 3.10 -14.19 -17.34
C PHE A 218 3.14 -14.03 -18.87
N ASP A 219 4.32 -14.01 -19.49
CA ASP A 219 4.47 -13.92 -20.95
C ASP A 219 3.76 -15.06 -21.70
N ASN A 220 3.67 -16.25 -21.10
CA ASN A 220 3.06 -17.41 -21.72
C ASN A 220 1.52 -17.32 -21.84
N LEU A 221 0.83 -16.61 -20.93
CA LEU A 221 -0.63 -16.46 -20.94
C LEU A 221 -1.10 -15.03 -21.24
N TYR A 222 -0.32 -14.03 -20.84
CA TYR A 222 -0.64 -12.60 -20.86
C TYR A 222 0.37 -11.79 -21.68
N GLY A 223 1.34 -12.44 -22.34
CA GLY A 223 2.34 -11.77 -23.17
C GLY A 223 1.74 -10.89 -24.29
N LEU A 224 0.51 -11.19 -24.73
CA LEU A 224 -0.26 -10.42 -25.71
C LEU A 224 -1.36 -9.53 -25.11
N PHE A 225 -1.49 -9.44 -23.78
CA PHE A 225 -2.57 -8.68 -23.14
C PHE A 225 -2.46 -7.19 -23.50
N PRO A 226 -3.56 -6.50 -23.89
CA PRO A 226 -3.51 -5.09 -24.27
C PRO A 226 -3.00 -4.20 -23.13
N GLY A 227 -1.98 -3.38 -23.40
CA GLY A 227 -1.38 -2.50 -22.41
C GLY A 227 -0.23 -3.12 -21.61
N ALA A 228 -0.11 -4.45 -21.56
CA ALA A 228 0.92 -5.11 -20.79
C ALA A 228 2.33 -4.90 -21.39
N ASN A 229 3.34 -4.77 -20.53
CA ASN A 229 4.74 -4.92 -20.94
C ASN A 229 5.11 -6.41 -21.11
N GLY A 230 4.48 -7.07 -22.10
CA GLY A 230 4.65 -8.49 -22.43
C GLY A 230 5.79 -8.75 -23.42
N ILE A 231 5.53 -9.60 -24.43
CA ILE A 231 6.57 -10.13 -25.33
C ILE A 231 7.04 -9.08 -26.35
N PRO A 232 8.31 -8.64 -26.32
CA PRO A 232 8.83 -7.64 -27.26
C PRO A 232 8.81 -8.14 -28.71
N GLY A 233 8.34 -7.29 -29.63
CA GLY A 233 8.21 -7.63 -31.06
C GLY A 233 6.99 -8.50 -31.41
N VAL A 234 6.15 -8.83 -30.42
CA VAL A 234 4.86 -9.51 -30.65
C VAL A 234 3.70 -8.70 -30.06
N ASN A 235 3.86 -8.16 -28.84
CA ASN A 235 2.92 -7.21 -28.25
C ASN A 235 3.35 -5.77 -28.57
N ALA A 236 2.39 -4.94 -28.98
CA ALA A 236 2.63 -3.55 -29.37
C ALA A 236 3.03 -2.63 -28.20
N THR A 237 2.68 -2.98 -26.96
CA THR A 237 3.02 -2.20 -25.75
C THR A 237 4.28 -2.70 -25.02
N ALA A 238 4.87 -3.80 -25.48
CA ALA A 238 6.10 -4.35 -24.89
C ALA A 238 7.33 -3.50 -25.26
N VAL A 239 8.19 -3.23 -24.26
CA VAL A 239 9.37 -2.37 -24.41
C VAL A 239 10.65 -3.20 -24.54
N GLY A 240 11.49 -2.82 -25.51
CA GLY A 240 12.83 -3.41 -25.72
C GLY A 240 12.85 -4.46 -26.83
N THR A 241 13.78 -5.42 -26.72
CA THR A 241 14.00 -6.49 -27.70
C THR A 241 14.15 -7.82 -26.97
N ALA A 242 13.56 -8.88 -27.52
CA ALA A 242 13.77 -10.24 -27.02
C ALA A 242 15.21 -10.68 -27.32
N GLU A 243 15.99 -10.97 -26.28
CA GLU A 243 17.36 -11.45 -26.43
C GLU A 243 17.39 -12.89 -27.02
N PRO A 244 18.16 -13.15 -28.09
CA PRO A 244 18.31 -14.49 -28.65
C PRO A 244 18.88 -15.46 -27.62
N GLN A 245 18.28 -16.63 -27.50
CA GLN A 245 18.71 -17.64 -26.53
C GLN A 245 20.13 -18.14 -26.82
N LYS A 246 20.85 -18.47 -25.76
CA LYS A 246 22.23 -18.94 -25.74
C LYS A 246 22.30 -20.39 -25.31
N ASP A 247 23.33 -21.07 -25.77
CA ASP A 247 23.72 -22.39 -25.27
C ASP A 247 24.49 -22.26 -23.93
N PHE A 248 24.81 -23.39 -23.31
CA PHE A 248 25.52 -23.48 -22.03
C PHE A 248 26.86 -22.71 -22.02
N ASP A 249 27.58 -22.75 -23.15
CA ASP A 249 28.86 -22.05 -23.36
C ASP A 249 28.71 -20.54 -23.61
N GLY A 250 27.48 -20.05 -23.80
CA GLY A 250 27.16 -18.64 -24.08
C GLY A 250 27.14 -18.24 -25.55
N THR A 251 27.35 -19.18 -26.48
CA THR A 251 27.12 -18.95 -27.91
C THR A 251 25.63 -18.75 -28.21
N THR A 252 25.30 -17.99 -29.26
CA THR A 252 23.89 -17.82 -29.66
C THR A 252 23.40 -19.06 -30.40
N LEU A 253 22.27 -19.63 -29.96
CA LEU A 253 21.63 -20.74 -30.65
C LEU A 253 21.15 -20.28 -32.05
N SER A 254 21.54 -21.01 -33.10
CA SER A 254 21.08 -20.73 -34.48
C SER A 254 19.59 -21.03 -34.65
N THR A 255 19.12 -22.08 -33.97
CA THR A 255 17.73 -22.53 -33.88
C THR A 255 17.48 -23.01 -32.45
N LEU A 256 16.24 -22.99 -31.98
CA LEU A 256 15.90 -23.59 -30.70
C LEU A 256 16.21 -25.10 -30.70
N PRO A 257 16.61 -25.69 -29.56
CA PRO A 257 16.60 -27.13 -29.39
C PRO A 257 15.17 -27.66 -29.59
N PRO A 258 15.01 -28.88 -30.14
CA PRO A 258 13.69 -29.47 -30.27
C PRO A 258 13.04 -29.67 -28.90
N THR A 259 11.72 -29.76 -28.88
CA THR A 259 10.96 -30.04 -27.66
C THR A 259 11.11 -31.52 -27.32
N TRP A 260 12.09 -31.84 -26.48
CA TRP A 260 12.45 -33.22 -26.14
C TRP A 260 11.27 -34.01 -25.57
N GLY A 261 11.03 -35.19 -26.15
CA GLY A 261 9.88 -36.05 -25.84
C GLY A 261 8.57 -35.64 -26.54
N GLY A 262 8.56 -34.56 -27.33
CA GLY A 262 7.36 -34.00 -27.97
C GLY A 262 6.73 -32.86 -27.17
N LEU A 263 5.98 -31.99 -27.85
CA LEU A 263 5.42 -30.76 -27.29
C LEU A 263 4.13 -31.00 -26.50
N THR A 264 3.32 -31.95 -26.94
CA THR A 264 2.08 -32.38 -26.30
C THR A 264 2.38 -33.45 -25.24
N ALA A 265 1.72 -33.40 -24.09
CA ALA A 265 1.86 -34.41 -23.04
C ALA A 265 1.43 -35.81 -23.52
N ALA A 266 1.95 -36.85 -22.88
CA ALA A 266 1.56 -38.22 -23.17
C ALA A 266 0.06 -38.43 -22.93
N GLY A 267 -0.60 -39.17 -23.83
CA GLY A 267 -2.04 -39.45 -23.76
C GLY A 267 -2.97 -38.37 -24.31
N GLN A 268 -2.44 -37.25 -24.85
CA GLN A 268 -3.25 -36.30 -25.62
C GLN A 268 -3.65 -36.88 -26.99
N SER A 269 -4.84 -36.52 -27.48
CA SER A 269 -5.32 -36.90 -28.82
C SER A 269 -4.66 -36.10 -29.94
N VAL A 270 -4.40 -34.81 -29.69
CA VAL A 270 -3.52 -33.98 -30.52
C VAL A 270 -2.08 -34.29 -30.10
N THR A 271 -1.23 -34.67 -31.06
CA THR A 271 0.17 -34.98 -30.80
C THR A 271 1.11 -34.18 -31.70
N LEU A 272 2.21 -33.68 -31.13
CA LEU A 272 3.29 -33.04 -31.88
C LEU A 272 4.64 -33.62 -31.44
N PRO A 273 5.18 -34.62 -32.18
CA PRO A 273 6.43 -35.29 -31.84
C PRO A 273 7.66 -34.37 -31.90
N GLU A 274 8.72 -34.75 -31.18
CA GLU A 274 10.00 -34.02 -31.14
C GLU A 274 10.56 -33.71 -32.54
N ALA A 275 10.49 -34.69 -33.45
CA ALA A 275 10.96 -34.56 -34.84
C ALA A 275 10.27 -33.44 -35.64
N ASN A 276 9.07 -33.00 -35.23
CA ASN A 276 8.34 -31.89 -35.84
C ASN A 276 8.70 -30.52 -35.22
N THR A 277 9.59 -30.49 -34.23
CA THR A 277 10.01 -29.29 -33.48
C THR A 277 11.47 -28.90 -33.70
N VAL A 278 12.17 -29.61 -34.60
CA VAL A 278 13.57 -29.31 -34.97
C VAL A 278 13.67 -28.04 -35.81
N GLY A 279 14.78 -27.31 -35.68
CA GLY A 279 15.11 -26.19 -36.57
C GLY A 279 14.25 -24.93 -36.40
N TRP A 280 13.43 -24.84 -35.36
CA TRP A 280 12.61 -23.66 -35.08
C TRP A 280 13.48 -22.43 -34.79
N ALA A 281 13.05 -21.26 -35.28
CA ALA A 281 13.81 -20.02 -35.13
C ALA A 281 14.01 -19.65 -33.64
N ASN A 282 15.19 -19.12 -33.30
CA ASN A 282 15.54 -18.67 -31.95
C ASN A 282 14.80 -17.37 -31.55
N LYS A 283 13.49 -17.49 -31.27
CA LYS A 283 12.59 -16.43 -30.83
C LYS A 283 11.33 -17.03 -30.16
N PRO A 284 10.53 -16.23 -29.44
CA PRO A 284 9.20 -16.65 -29.00
C PRO A 284 8.28 -17.08 -30.15
N PHE A 285 7.39 -18.04 -29.89
CA PHE A 285 6.40 -18.52 -30.87
C PHE A 285 5.04 -18.84 -30.25
N ARG A 286 3.98 -18.72 -31.05
CA ARG A 286 2.60 -19.01 -30.63
C ARG A 286 2.31 -20.52 -30.67
N ILE A 287 1.87 -21.09 -29.55
CA ILE A 287 1.52 -22.51 -29.41
C ILE A 287 0.15 -22.80 -30.02
N ASP A 288 -0.84 -21.95 -29.74
CA ASP A 288 -2.21 -22.05 -30.25
C ASP A 288 -2.42 -21.31 -31.58
N ASP A 289 -1.42 -21.35 -32.46
CA ASP A 289 -1.52 -20.78 -33.80
C ASP A 289 -2.59 -21.55 -34.61
N PRO A 290 -3.66 -20.89 -35.10
CA PRO A 290 -4.71 -21.56 -35.87
C PRO A 290 -4.22 -22.11 -37.23
N ALA A 291 -3.06 -21.68 -37.74
CA ALA A 291 -2.40 -22.28 -38.90
C ALA A 291 -1.49 -23.47 -38.54
N GLY A 292 -1.34 -23.76 -37.25
CA GLY A 292 -0.48 -24.81 -36.69
C GLY A 292 0.90 -24.28 -36.27
N VAL A 293 1.32 -24.64 -35.05
CA VAL A 293 2.52 -24.07 -34.41
C VAL A 293 3.76 -24.20 -35.30
N ASN A 294 4.45 -23.07 -35.55
CA ASN A 294 5.65 -22.97 -36.38
C ASN A 294 5.56 -23.68 -37.75
N GLY A 295 4.38 -23.68 -38.37
CA GLY A 295 4.16 -24.28 -39.69
C GLY A 295 4.06 -25.81 -39.68
N SER A 296 3.91 -26.45 -38.52
CA SER A 296 3.71 -27.90 -38.38
C SER A 296 2.36 -28.40 -38.93
N GLY A 297 1.40 -27.49 -39.16
CA GLY A 297 0.01 -27.84 -39.48
C GLY A 297 -0.79 -28.43 -38.30
N VAL A 298 -0.17 -28.54 -37.10
CA VAL A 298 -0.81 -29.05 -35.89
C VAL A 298 -1.21 -27.90 -34.98
N VAL A 299 -2.50 -27.73 -34.74
CA VAL A 299 -3.04 -26.71 -33.83
C VAL A 299 -3.04 -27.28 -32.40
N VAL A 300 -2.19 -26.72 -31.53
CA VAL A 300 -2.12 -27.09 -30.11
C VAL A 300 -2.90 -26.07 -29.30
N GLY A 301 -4.23 -26.22 -29.31
CA GLY A 301 -5.15 -25.33 -28.59
C GLY A 301 -4.96 -25.34 -27.07
N GLN A 302 -5.52 -24.35 -26.39
CA GLN A 302 -5.41 -24.17 -24.93
C GLN A 302 -6.03 -25.32 -24.11
N ASN A 303 -6.87 -26.14 -24.75
CA ASN A 303 -7.44 -27.37 -24.19
C ASN A 303 -6.53 -28.61 -24.35
N VAL A 304 -5.41 -28.49 -25.06
CA VAL A 304 -4.40 -29.55 -25.23
C VAL A 304 -3.30 -29.34 -24.20
N ILE A 305 -3.05 -30.36 -23.38
CA ILE A 305 -2.01 -30.31 -22.35
C ILE A 305 -0.65 -30.45 -23.03
N THR A 306 0.18 -29.41 -22.97
CA THR A 306 1.60 -29.49 -23.33
C THR A 306 2.37 -30.30 -22.29
N ARG A 307 3.53 -30.86 -22.65
CA ARG A 307 4.45 -31.38 -21.63
C ARG A 307 4.81 -30.27 -20.62
N ASP A 308 5.08 -30.68 -19.38
CA ASP A 308 5.52 -29.75 -18.33
C ASP A 308 6.98 -29.31 -18.53
N LEU A 309 7.41 -28.28 -17.80
CA LEU A 309 8.75 -27.70 -17.86
C LEU A 309 9.45 -27.78 -16.50
N VAL A 310 10.77 -27.66 -16.49
CA VAL A 310 11.57 -27.64 -15.27
C VAL A 310 11.41 -26.32 -14.48
N HIS A 311 10.56 -26.34 -13.46
CA HIS A 311 10.34 -25.21 -12.53
C HIS A 311 11.30 -25.18 -11.33
N ARG A 312 12.53 -25.69 -11.49
CA ARG A 312 13.50 -25.84 -10.37
C ARG A 312 14.23 -24.52 -10.08
N PHE A 313 14.40 -24.20 -8.80
CA PHE A 313 15.06 -22.98 -8.29
C PHE A 313 16.38 -22.62 -9.00
N TYR A 314 17.33 -23.55 -9.05
CA TYR A 314 18.62 -23.30 -9.70
C TYR A 314 18.54 -23.24 -11.23
N ASN A 315 17.65 -24.02 -11.86
CA ASN A 315 17.40 -23.91 -13.29
C ASN A 315 16.93 -22.49 -13.64
N ASN A 316 15.94 -21.96 -12.94
CA ASN A 316 15.44 -20.59 -13.20
C ASN A 316 16.55 -19.53 -13.08
N GLN A 317 17.41 -19.60 -12.06
CA GLN A 317 18.56 -18.68 -11.96
C GLN A 317 19.51 -18.77 -13.16
N MET A 318 19.81 -19.99 -13.63
CA MET A 318 20.65 -20.21 -14.80
C MET A 318 19.98 -19.72 -16.11
N GLN A 319 18.66 -19.87 -16.23
CA GLN A 319 17.84 -19.39 -17.35
C GLN A 319 17.80 -17.85 -17.40
N ILE A 320 17.66 -17.21 -16.24
CA ILE A 320 17.68 -15.74 -16.04
C ILE A 320 19.06 -15.14 -16.38
N ASN A 321 20.15 -15.86 -16.15
CA ASN A 321 21.52 -15.48 -16.51
C ASN A 321 21.89 -14.02 -16.14
N GLY A 322 21.73 -13.66 -14.87
CA GLY A 322 22.00 -12.30 -14.38
C GLY A 322 21.01 -11.23 -14.89
N GLY A 323 19.81 -11.63 -15.29
CA GLY A 323 18.75 -10.75 -15.78
C GLY A 323 18.81 -10.47 -17.29
N LYS A 324 19.67 -11.17 -18.03
CA LYS A 324 19.68 -11.20 -19.51
C LYS A 324 18.51 -12.00 -20.07
N ASN A 325 18.06 -13.00 -19.31
CA ASN A 325 16.93 -13.89 -19.65
C ASN A 325 17.14 -14.63 -20.99
N ASP A 326 18.40 -14.95 -21.30
CA ASP A 326 18.87 -15.48 -22.58
C ASP A 326 19.29 -16.95 -22.50
N ARG A 327 18.97 -17.70 -21.44
CA ARG A 327 19.35 -19.12 -21.30
C ARG A 327 18.20 -20.07 -20.94
N PHE A 328 16.96 -19.63 -21.18
CA PHE A 328 15.75 -20.44 -20.98
C PHE A 328 15.80 -21.73 -21.79
N ALA A 329 16.10 -21.65 -23.09
CA ALA A 329 16.12 -22.82 -23.97
C ALA A 329 17.19 -23.88 -23.58
N ALA A 330 18.36 -23.44 -23.10
CA ALA A 330 19.44 -24.35 -22.69
C ALA A 330 19.17 -25.05 -21.35
N PHE A 331 18.70 -24.31 -20.33
CA PHE A 331 18.43 -24.87 -19.00
C PHE A 331 16.97 -25.33 -18.79
N SER A 332 16.21 -25.43 -19.87
CA SER A 332 14.93 -26.13 -19.94
C SER A 332 15.17 -27.64 -20.10
N ASP A 333 14.26 -28.46 -19.60
CA ASP A 333 14.18 -29.90 -19.94
C ASP A 333 13.17 -30.16 -21.07
N ALA A 334 12.49 -29.10 -21.54
CA ALA A 334 11.50 -29.07 -22.62
C ALA A 334 12.04 -28.42 -23.90
N GLY A 335 13.35 -28.15 -23.97
CA GLY A 335 13.98 -27.48 -25.10
C GLY A 335 13.26 -26.18 -25.47
N GLY A 336 12.97 -26.02 -26.77
CA GLY A 336 12.35 -24.81 -27.32
C GLY A 336 10.97 -24.44 -26.78
N LEU A 337 10.20 -25.38 -26.19
CA LEU A 337 8.84 -25.10 -25.67
C LEU A 337 8.80 -23.98 -24.63
N VAL A 338 9.89 -23.74 -23.90
CA VAL A 338 10.01 -22.63 -22.94
C VAL A 338 9.85 -21.24 -23.59
N MET A 339 10.03 -21.13 -24.91
CA MET A 339 9.80 -19.91 -25.68
C MET A 339 8.37 -19.80 -26.25
N GLY A 340 7.51 -20.78 -25.96
CA GLY A 340 6.13 -20.80 -26.43
C GLY A 340 5.20 -19.88 -25.63
N TYR A 341 4.23 -19.26 -26.28
CA TYR A 341 3.16 -18.47 -25.66
C TYR A 341 1.79 -18.78 -26.27
N TYR A 342 0.72 -18.44 -25.55
CA TYR A 342 -0.66 -18.54 -26.00
C TYR A 342 -1.27 -17.16 -26.29
N ASP A 343 -2.30 -17.14 -27.13
CA ASP A 343 -3.17 -15.97 -27.30
C ASP A 343 -4.34 -16.05 -26.33
N GLY A 344 -4.18 -15.42 -25.17
CA GLY A 344 -5.17 -15.45 -24.10
C GLY A 344 -6.49 -14.72 -24.38
N SER A 345 -6.68 -14.10 -25.57
CA SER A 345 -7.87 -13.29 -25.89
C SER A 345 -9.23 -14.01 -25.72
N SER A 346 -9.25 -15.33 -25.85
CA SER A 346 -10.43 -16.18 -25.63
C SER A 346 -10.56 -16.71 -24.19
N MET A 347 -9.56 -16.54 -23.33
CA MET A 347 -9.56 -17.04 -21.95
C MET A 347 -10.49 -16.21 -21.06
N ALA A 348 -11.34 -16.89 -20.29
CA ALA A 348 -12.16 -16.25 -19.25
C ALA A 348 -11.32 -15.42 -18.24
N MET A 349 -10.06 -15.81 -18.04
CA MET A 349 -9.12 -15.13 -17.14
C MET A 349 -8.63 -13.78 -17.69
N TRP A 350 -8.49 -13.61 -19.01
CA TRP A 350 -8.26 -12.30 -19.64
C TRP A 350 -9.49 -11.40 -19.50
N GLN A 351 -10.69 -11.95 -19.72
CA GLN A 351 -11.97 -11.21 -19.65
C GLN A 351 -12.34 -10.73 -18.22
N MET A 352 -11.62 -11.19 -17.19
CA MET A 352 -11.70 -10.61 -15.85
C MET A 352 -10.83 -9.35 -15.72
N ALA A 353 -9.67 -9.32 -16.37
CA ALA A 353 -8.72 -8.22 -16.32
C ALA A 353 -9.08 -7.03 -17.23
N ASP A 354 -9.81 -7.28 -18.33
CA ASP A 354 -10.22 -6.26 -19.32
C ASP A 354 -11.39 -5.36 -18.83
N GLY A 355 -11.30 -4.83 -17.60
CA GLY A 355 -12.20 -3.77 -17.11
C GLY A 355 -13.12 -4.12 -15.93
N ARG A 356 -12.99 -5.28 -15.28
CA ARG A 356 -13.68 -5.58 -13.99
C ARG A 356 -12.73 -5.74 -12.81
N TRP A 357 -11.50 -6.16 -13.05
CA TRP A 357 -10.47 -6.38 -12.04
C TRP A 357 -9.14 -5.81 -12.54
N GLN A 358 -8.34 -5.24 -11.64
CA GLN A 358 -7.02 -4.73 -11.99
C GLN A 358 -6.06 -5.90 -12.23
N MET A 359 -5.37 -5.90 -13.37
CA MET A 359 -4.16 -6.72 -13.56
C MET A 359 -2.96 -5.93 -13.05
N ALA A 360 -2.03 -6.61 -12.37
CA ALA A 360 -0.77 -6.01 -11.92
C ALA A 360 0.41 -6.57 -12.74
N ASP A 361 0.77 -5.90 -13.83
CA ASP A 361 1.92 -6.23 -14.68
C ASP A 361 3.22 -5.53 -14.20
N GLY A 362 3.60 -5.84 -12.95
CA GLY A 362 4.72 -5.20 -12.25
C GLY A 362 6.05 -5.96 -12.29
N ARG A 363 7.11 -5.30 -11.81
CA ARG A 363 8.47 -5.88 -11.63
C ARG A 363 8.53 -6.70 -10.33
N TRP A 364 8.22 -7.99 -10.38
CA TRP A 364 8.18 -8.83 -9.17
C TRP A 364 9.26 -9.92 -9.18
N GLN A 365 10.11 -9.94 -8.15
CA GLN A 365 10.90 -11.11 -7.74
C GLN A 365 10.76 -11.28 -6.23
N MET A 366 10.39 -12.49 -5.79
CA MET A 366 10.37 -12.89 -4.37
C MET A 366 11.66 -13.65 -4.07
N ALA A 367 12.37 -13.27 -3.01
CA ALA A 367 13.59 -13.95 -2.59
C ALA A 367 13.87 -13.83 -1.09
N ASP A 368 13.37 -14.77 -0.29
CA ASP A 368 14.11 -15.32 0.84
C ASP A 368 13.73 -16.79 1.12
N GLY A 369 14.74 -17.64 1.22
CA GLY A 369 14.54 -19.07 1.39
C GLY A 369 14.50 -19.47 2.87
N ARG A 370 13.32 -19.77 3.42
CA ARG A 370 13.23 -20.63 4.61
C ARG A 370 11.96 -21.48 4.81
N TRP A 371 11.25 -21.83 3.74
CA TRP A 371 10.16 -22.82 3.80
C TRP A 371 10.24 -23.84 2.66
N PRO A 372 10.04 -25.15 2.92
CA PRO A 372 10.10 -26.19 1.90
C PRO A 372 8.80 -26.18 1.06
N GLY A 373 8.80 -25.38 0.01
CA GLY A 373 7.75 -25.33 -1.01
C GLY A 373 7.04 -23.99 -1.09
N ILE A 374 7.52 -23.11 -1.97
CA ILE A 374 6.72 -22.08 -2.65
C ILE A 374 7.49 -21.48 -3.83
N MET A 375 6.75 -21.27 -4.92
CA MET A 375 6.98 -20.41 -6.10
C MET A 375 8.36 -20.29 -6.75
N CYS A 376 8.38 -20.65 -8.04
CA CYS A 376 9.35 -20.18 -9.02
C CYS A 376 8.58 -19.60 -10.21
N TRP A 377 8.67 -18.29 -10.47
CA TRP A 377 8.07 -17.63 -11.64
C TRP A 377 9.18 -17.04 -12.53
N PRO A 378 9.20 -17.39 -13.84
CA PRO A 378 10.01 -16.71 -14.83
C PRO A 378 9.18 -15.80 -15.74
N THR A 379 9.72 -14.62 -16.04
CA THR A 379 9.41 -13.86 -17.27
C THR A 379 10.61 -13.07 -17.78
N ILE A 380 10.60 -12.80 -19.09
CA ILE A 380 11.69 -12.18 -19.82
C ILE A 380 11.41 -10.67 -19.93
N SER A 381 12.04 -9.82 -19.11
CA SER A 381 12.63 -8.52 -19.53
C SER A 381 13.07 -7.55 -18.41
N SER A 382 14.15 -6.82 -18.68
CA SER A 382 14.45 -5.45 -18.18
C SER A 382 14.92 -5.18 -16.72
N TRP A 383 15.46 -6.15 -15.98
CA TRP A 383 16.00 -5.88 -14.62
C TRP A 383 17.52 -5.61 -14.54
N ALA A 384 18.32 -6.04 -15.51
CA ALA A 384 19.80 -6.14 -15.38
C ALA A 384 20.62 -4.83 -15.45
N ARG A 385 20.03 -3.63 -15.40
CA ARG A 385 20.74 -2.36 -15.67
C ARG A 385 21.01 -1.46 -14.45
N SER A 386 20.70 -1.89 -13.22
CA SER A 386 20.79 -1.04 -12.00
C SER A 386 21.46 -1.67 -10.77
N VAL A 387 22.06 -2.87 -10.86
CA VAL A 387 22.72 -3.55 -9.72
C VAL A 387 24.25 -3.61 -9.89
N ALA A 388 24.83 -2.59 -10.52
CA ALA A 388 26.28 -2.48 -10.73
C ALA A 388 26.73 -1.01 -10.61
N ARG A 389 26.58 -0.46 -9.40
CA ARG A 389 27.25 0.77 -8.90
C ARG A 389 27.11 0.86 -7.37
N SER A 390 27.94 0.08 -6.70
CA SER A 390 28.54 0.42 -5.40
C SER A 390 30.03 0.61 -5.65
#